data_AF-A0A965CLT9-F1
#
_entry.id   AF-A0A965CLT9-F1
#
_cell.length_a   1.000
_cell.length_b   1.000
_cell.length_c   1.000
_cell.angle_alpha   90.00
_cell.angle_beta   90.00
_cell.angle_gamma   90.00
#
_symmetry.space_group_name_H-M   'P 1'
#
loop_
_entity.id
_entity.type
_entity.pdbx_description
1 polymer ?
#
loop_
_entity_poly.entity_id
_entity_poly.type
_entity_poly.pdbx_seq_one_letter_code
_entity_poly.pdbx_strand_id
1 'polypeptide(L)'
;MARELTKLYETVRRGTLQELMSEFEAASRPKGEIVVLIGAAIASDKRNEATDELDGRLRLHLTHLSVKDAVAVAVEETGLPRRQVYARAVALAKGDVD
;
A
#
# COMPACT_ATOMS: atom_id res chain seq x y z
N MET A 1 -19.16 4.56 4.74
CA MET A 1 -19.97 3.42 5.21
C MET A 1 -21.43 3.81 5.16
N ALA A 2 -22.28 2.94 4.60
CA ALA A 2 -23.72 3.10 4.58
C ALA A 2 -24.37 1.86 5.20
N ARG A 3 -25.48 2.06 5.92
CA ARG A 3 -26.25 1.00 6.58
C ARG A 3 -27.73 1.21 6.28
N GLU A 4 -28.41 0.12 5.92
CA GLU A 4 -29.87 0.06 5.75
C GLU A 4 -30.44 1.15 4.81
N LEU A 5 -29.80 1.37 3.66
CA LEU A 5 -30.12 2.41 2.64
C LEU A 5 -31.56 2.43 2.10
N THR A 6 -32.42 1.48 2.47
CA THR A 6 -33.83 1.41 2.05
C THR A 6 -34.82 1.44 3.22
N LYS A 7 -34.35 1.59 4.47
CA LYS A 7 -35.18 1.57 5.67
C LYS A 7 -35.25 2.95 6.32
N LEU A 8 -36.31 3.18 7.11
CA LEU A 8 -36.57 4.42 7.86
C LEU A 8 -35.41 4.89 8.77
N TYR A 9 -34.43 4.02 9.05
CA TYR A 9 -33.27 4.29 9.90
C TYR A 9 -31.94 4.10 9.14
N GLU A 10 -31.85 4.66 7.93
CA GLU A 10 -30.59 4.65 7.20
C GLU A 10 -29.51 5.45 7.93
N THR A 11 -28.25 5.02 7.79
CA THR A 11 -27.10 5.74 8.33
C THR A 11 -26.01 5.80 7.27
N VAL A 12 -25.55 7.02 6.96
CA VAL A 12 -24.42 7.24 6.05
C VAL A 12 -23.32 7.98 6.80
N ARG A 13 -22.15 7.36 6.90
CA ARG A 13 -20.92 7.94 7.47
C ARG A 13 -19.84 8.04 6.42
N ARG A 14 -19.16 9.18 6.35
CA ARG A 14 -18.04 9.44 5.43
C ARG A 14 -16.85 9.88 6.25
N GLY A 15 -15.67 9.40 5.89
CA GLY A 15 -14.43 9.68 6.58
C GLY A 15 -13.33 8.72 6.09
N THR A 16 -12.12 8.96 6.57
CA THR A 16 -11.00 8.03 6.45
C THR A 16 -11.28 6.74 7.21
N LEU A 17 -10.51 5.69 6.91
CA LEU A 17 -10.64 4.42 7.64
C LEU A 17 -10.34 4.60 9.14
N GLN A 18 -9.35 5.41 9.49
CA GLN A 18 -9.02 5.74 10.88
C GLN A 18 -10.18 6.43 11.61
N GLU A 19 -10.77 7.47 11.03
CA GLU A 19 -11.89 8.18 11.66
C GLU A 19 -13.08 7.25 11.90
N LEU A 20 -13.43 6.45 10.90
CA LEU A 20 -14.53 5.48 11.01
C LEU A 20 -14.22 4.41 12.06
N MET A 21 -12.97 3.94 12.15
CA MET A 21 -12.55 2.96 13.16
C MET A 21 -12.72 3.52 14.57
N SER A 22 -12.19 4.71 14.85
CA SER A 22 -12.31 5.37 16.16
C SER A 22 -13.77 5.60 16.54
N GLU A 23 -14.62 5.98 15.59
CA GLU A 23 -16.06 6.11 15.83
C GLU A 23 -16.72 4.78 16.23
N PHE A 24 -16.37 3.68 15.57
CA PHE A 24 -16.95 2.36 15.88
C PHE A 24 -16.39 1.71 17.13
N GLU A 25 -15.19 2.07 17.57
CA GLU A 25 -14.66 1.68 18.88
C GLU A 25 -15.39 2.37 20.02
N ALA A 26 -15.74 3.64 19.84
CA ALA A 26 -16.48 4.42 20.85
C ALA A 26 -17.99 4.15 20.85
N ALA A 27 -18.54 3.62 19.76
CA ALA A 27 -19.97 3.34 19.60
C ALA A 27 -20.33 1.87 19.87
N SER A 28 -21.62 1.61 20.03
CA SER A 28 -22.14 0.24 20.05
C SER A 28 -22.00 -0.40 18.67
N ARG A 29 -21.64 -1.69 18.64
CA ARG A 29 -21.43 -2.43 17.38
C ARG A 29 -22.65 -2.32 16.47
N PRO A 30 -22.48 -1.85 15.21
CA PRO A 30 -23.58 -1.78 14.26
C PRO A 30 -24.06 -3.20 13.92
N LYS A 31 -25.39 -3.38 13.86
CA LYS A 31 -26.04 -4.63 13.44
C LYS A 31 -26.71 -4.45 12.08
N GLY A 32 -26.89 -5.55 11.35
CA GLY A 32 -27.50 -5.55 10.02
C GLY A 32 -26.50 -5.44 8.88
N GLU A 33 -27.01 -5.24 7.67
CA GLU A 33 -26.19 -5.16 6.45
C GLU A 33 -25.44 -3.83 6.36
N ILE A 34 -24.16 -3.90 5.98
CA ILE A 34 -23.25 -2.77 5.92
C ILE A 34 -22.62 -2.73 4.52
N VAL A 35 -22.65 -1.55 3.90
CA VAL A 35 -21.95 -1.26 2.65
C VAL A 35 -20.76 -0.36 2.94
N VAL A 36 -19.56 -0.80 2.57
CA VAL A 36 -18.33 0.00 2.68
C VAL A 36 -17.88 0.36 1.27
N LEU A 37 -17.91 1.65 0.96
CA LEU A 37 -17.31 2.19 -0.27
C LEU A 37 -15.92 2.69 0.07
N ILE A 38 -14.91 2.12 -0.57
CA ILE A 38 -13.50 2.50 -0.40
C ILE A 38 -13.09 3.29 -1.63
N GLY A 39 -12.69 4.55 -1.41
CA GLY A 39 -12.11 5.36 -2.47
C GLY A 39 -10.76 4.79 -2.91
N ALA A 40 -10.41 4.95 -4.19
CA ALA A 40 -9.07 4.60 -4.67
C ALA A 40 -8.01 5.35 -3.85
N ALA A 41 -6.82 4.75 -3.76
CA ALA A 41 -5.67 5.45 -3.21
C ALA A 41 -5.52 6.79 -3.94
N ILE A 42 -5.53 7.89 -3.19
CA ILE A 42 -5.14 9.18 -3.74
C ILE A 42 -3.65 9.00 -4.03
N ALA A 43 -3.28 9.03 -5.31
CA ALA A 43 -1.89 8.92 -5.72
C ALA A 43 -1.08 9.93 -4.90
N SER A 44 -0.31 9.40 -3.96
CA SER A 44 0.74 10.14 -3.32
C SER A 44 1.79 10.44 -4.39
N ASP A 45 2.57 11.50 -4.19
CA ASP A 45 3.57 11.98 -5.16
C ASP A 45 4.20 10.80 -5.92
N LYS A 46 3.92 10.66 -7.22
CA LYS A 46 4.26 9.46 -8.03
C LYS A 46 5.73 9.00 -7.90
N ARG A 47 6.60 9.90 -7.44
CA ARG A 47 8.01 9.63 -7.13
C ARG A 47 8.23 8.76 -5.89
N ASN A 48 7.42 8.92 -4.85
CA ASN A 48 7.53 8.11 -3.63
C ASN A 48 6.95 6.72 -3.86
N GLU A 49 5.81 6.60 -4.55
CA GLU A 49 5.20 5.30 -4.88
C GLU A 49 6.11 4.44 -5.76
N ALA A 50 6.74 5.02 -6.79
CA ALA A 50 7.68 4.29 -7.63
C ALA A 50 8.95 3.84 -6.87
N THR A 51 9.34 4.57 -5.82
CA THR A 51 10.50 4.23 -5.00
C THR A 51 10.14 3.13 -3.99
N ASP A 52 8.99 3.24 -3.32
CA ASP A 52 8.51 2.24 -2.37
C ASP A 52 8.19 0.91 -3.05
N GLU A 53 7.62 0.95 -4.26
CA GLU A 53 7.36 -0.23 -5.07
C GLU A 53 8.66 -0.89 -5.56
N LEU A 54 9.64 -0.10 -6.03
CA LEU A 54 10.96 -0.60 -6.40
C LEU A 54 11.64 -1.30 -5.20
N ASP A 55 11.56 -0.70 -4.02
CA ASP A 55 12.18 -1.25 -2.82
C ASP A 55 11.53 -2.55 -2.37
N GLY A 56 10.19 -2.63 -2.44
CA GLY A 56 9.45 -3.86 -2.13
C GLY A 56 9.89 -5.01 -3.06
N ARG A 57 9.97 -4.76 -4.37
CA ARG A 57 10.42 -5.74 -5.36
C ARG A 57 11.88 -6.13 -5.13
N LEU A 58 12.77 -5.16 -4.90
CA LEU A 58 14.19 -5.43 -4.66
C LEU A 58 14.41 -6.26 -3.38
N ARG A 59 13.73 -5.95 -2.28
CA ARG A 59 13.82 -6.76 -1.05
C ARG A 59 13.41 -8.20 -1.30
N LEU A 60 12.29 -8.42 -1.99
CA LEU A 60 11.82 -9.76 -2.33
C LEU A 60 12.88 -10.52 -3.15
N HIS A 61 13.38 -9.91 -4.23
CA HIS A 61 14.36 -10.55 -5.11
C HIS A 61 15.68 -10.85 -4.40
N LEU A 62 16.16 -9.94 -3.56
CA LEU A 62 17.43 -10.09 -2.82
C LEU A 62 17.41 -11.23 -1.78
N THR A 63 16.23 -11.74 -1.38
CA THR A 63 16.16 -12.91 -0.48
C THR A 63 16.65 -14.21 -1.14
N HIS A 64 16.62 -14.29 -2.47
CA HIS A 64 16.87 -15.54 -3.22
C HIS A 64 17.81 -15.36 -4.42
N LEU A 65 18.11 -14.12 -4.83
CA LEU A 65 18.94 -13.80 -5.98
C LEU A 65 20.19 -13.02 -5.59
N SER A 66 21.23 -13.09 -6.43
CA SER A 66 22.36 -12.18 -6.32
C SER A 66 21.91 -10.74 -6.59
N VAL A 67 22.63 -9.75 -6.05
CA VAL A 67 22.35 -8.32 -6.31
C VAL A 67 22.28 -8.02 -7.82
N LYS A 68 23.13 -8.67 -8.62
CA LYS A 68 23.17 -8.49 -10.07
C LYS A 68 21.89 -8.96 -10.74
N ASP A 69 21.36 -10.10 -10.32
CA ASP A 69 20.18 -10.74 -10.90
C ASP A 69 18.90 -10.05 -10.42
N ALA A 70 18.82 -9.69 -9.14
CA ALA A 70 17.73 -8.88 -8.59
C ALA A 70 17.59 -7.54 -9.33
N VAL A 71 18.72 -6.88 -9.67
CA VAL A 71 18.72 -5.66 -10.46
C VAL A 71 18.27 -5.89 -11.91
N ALA A 72 18.63 -7.03 -12.52
CA ALA A 72 18.18 -7.34 -13.88
C ALA A 72 16.66 -7.50 -13.94
N VAL A 73 16.10 -8.30 -13.02
CA VAL A 73 14.66 -8.52 -12.91
C VAL A 73 13.92 -7.22 -12.61
N ALA A 74 14.37 -6.45 -11.61
CA ALA A 74 13.70 -5.19 -11.26
C ALA A 74 13.74 -4.14 -12.38
N VAL A 75 14.79 -4.11 -13.22
CA VAL A 75 14.83 -3.24 -14.41
C VAL A 75 13.79 -3.64 -15.46
N GLU A 76 13.63 -4.94 -15.72
CA GLU A 76 12.60 -5.43 -16.65
C GLU A 76 11.19 -5.14 -16.13
N GLU A 77 10.95 -5.35 -14.84
CA GLU A 77 9.63 -5.19 -14.24
C GLU A 77 9.20 -3.72 -14.06
N THR A 78 10.16 -2.79 -13.90
CA THR A 78 9.87 -1.37 -13.61
C THR A 78 10.16 -0.43 -14.77
N GLY A 79 10.99 -0.86 -15.75
CA GLY A 79 11.47 0.00 -16.83
C GLY A 79 12.41 1.13 -16.36
N LEU A 80 12.81 1.15 -15.09
CA LEU A 80 13.67 2.20 -14.54
C LEU A 80 15.11 2.08 -15.03
N PRO A 81 15.87 3.19 -15.09
CA PRO A 81 17.28 3.15 -15.46
C PRO A 81 18.08 2.19 -14.57
N ARG A 82 18.82 1.26 -15.18
CA ARG A 82 19.62 0.25 -14.46
C ARG A 82 20.53 0.85 -13.38
N ARG A 83 21.10 2.03 -13.62
CA ARG A 83 21.95 2.73 -12.64
C ARG A 83 21.18 3.09 -11.35
N GLN A 84 19.93 3.52 -11.49
CA GLN A 84 19.07 3.86 -10.35
C GLN A 84 18.71 2.61 -9.55
N VAL A 85 18.26 1.55 -10.23
CA VAL A 85 17.89 0.28 -9.62
C VAL A 85 19.09 -0.35 -8.89
N TYR A 86 20.28 -0.33 -9.51
CA TYR A 86 21.50 -0.85 -8.90
C TYR A 86 21.91 -0.08 -7.64
N ALA A 87 21.90 1.25 -7.69
CA ALA A 87 22.22 2.07 -6.53
C ALA A 87 21.27 1.78 -5.36
N ARG A 88 19.98 1.57 -5.65
CA ARG A 88 18.98 1.24 -4.63
C ARG A 88 19.16 -0.17 -4.06
N ALA A 89 19.40 -1.16 -4.92
CA ALA A 89 19.65 -2.54 -4.50
C ALA A 89 20.87 -2.66 -3.57
N VAL A 90 21.96 -1.94 -3.87
CA VAL A 90 23.15 -1.90 -3.01
C VAL A 90 22.87 -1.22 -1.67
N ALA A 91 22.04 -0.16 -1.66
CA ALA A 91 21.66 0.50 -0.42
C ALA A 91 20.81 -0.41 0.48
N LEU A 92 19.86 -1.17 -0.10
CA LEU A 92 19.02 -2.12 0.63
C LEU A 92 19.83 -3.33 1.15
N ALA A 93 20.68 -3.91 0.31
CA ALA A 93 21.52 -5.05 0.71
C ALA A 93 22.53 -4.72 1.82
N LYS A 94 22.87 -3.43 2.02
CA LYS A 94 23.70 -2.96 3.14
C LYS A 94 22.88 -2.64 4.38
N GLY A 95 21.61 -2.25 4.24
CA GLY A 95 20.73 -1.88 5.34
C GLY A 95 20.06 -3.06 6.05
N ASP A 96 19.96 -4.23 5.40
CA ASP A 96 19.41 -5.46 5.99
C ASP A 96 20.45 -6.31 6.76
N VAL A 97 21.68 -5.81 6.94
CA VAL A 97 22.79 -6.52 7.64
C VAL A 97 23.01 -6.02 9.08
N ASP A 98 22.20 -5.07 9.57
CA ASP A 98 22.21 -4.63 10.97
C ASP A 98 20.99 -5.16 11.76
#